data_AF-A0A8H4EP35-F1
#
_entry.id   AF-A0A8H4EP35-F1
#
_cell.length_a   1.000
_cell.length_b   1.000
_cell.length_c   1.000
_cell.angle_alpha   90.00
_cell.angle_beta   90.00
_cell.angle_gamma   90.00
#
_symmetry.space_group_name_H-M   'P 1'
#
loop_
_entity.id
_entity.type
_entity.pdbx_description
1 polymer ?
#
loop_
_entity_poly.entity_id
_entity_poly.type
_entity_poly.pdbx_seq_one_letter_code
_entity_poly.pdbx_strand_id
1 'polypeptide(L)'
;MKFGVFCIFSLLVPLFNTINAHYELQAPPSRGFEDSLEPNPPCGGFNIVNSSLITNFPISQGIATANFFDGDGTLYFYFAPNINSTFISVSDAQKLVNPDIGQQVHVSVNLSKANAVVGSQGILQSVFNLSTGNGAWYQCADIKVTGDTRSSANNTQSSANNTQSSANNTLSNANNAQSSANIINALPNINVFVLLIWLFTYFVFLNRI
;
A
#
# COMPACT_ATOMS: atom_id res chain seq x y z
N MET A 1 35.75 36.16 -50.63
CA MET A 1 35.72 35.59 -49.26
C MET A 1 34.27 35.53 -48.82
N LYS A 2 33.65 34.34 -48.81
CA LYS A 2 32.26 34.13 -48.41
C LYS A 2 32.26 33.67 -46.94
N PHE A 3 31.88 34.55 -46.03
CA PHE A 3 31.55 34.16 -44.66
C PHE A 3 30.11 33.64 -44.65
N GLY A 4 29.95 32.33 -44.46
CA GLY A 4 28.66 31.70 -44.25
C GLY A 4 28.12 32.10 -42.88
N VAL A 5 27.10 32.96 -42.88
CA VAL A 5 26.31 33.30 -41.70
C VAL A 5 25.42 32.10 -41.38
N PHE A 6 25.82 31.34 -40.37
CA PHE A 6 24.97 30.35 -39.70
C PHE A 6 23.85 31.11 -38.96
N CYS A 7 22.74 31.39 -39.65
CA CYS A 7 21.52 31.88 -39.01
C CYS A 7 20.86 30.75 -38.22
N ILE A 8 21.21 30.71 -36.94
CA ILE A 8 20.29 30.79 -35.81
C ILE A 8 18.82 30.62 -36.22
N PHE A 9 18.31 29.39 -36.12
CA PHE A 9 16.95 29.17 -35.65
C PHE A 9 17.05 28.15 -34.54
N SER A 10 17.35 28.66 -33.34
CA SER A 10 17.13 27.98 -32.08
C SER A 10 15.68 27.53 -32.04
N LEU A 11 15.45 26.27 -32.46
CA LEU A 11 14.25 25.54 -32.15
C LEU A 11 14.31 25.29 -30.64
N LEU A 12 13.92 26.29 -29.87
CA LEU A 12 13.68 26.18 -28.44
C LEU A 12 12.49 25.25 -28.29
N VAL A 13 12.74 23.95 -28.24
CA VAL A 13 11.76 22.98 -27.75
C VAL A 13 11.61 23.33 -26.26
N PRO A 14 10.46 23.84 -25.79
CA PRO A 14 10.22 23.84 -24.36
C PRO A 14 10.23 22.36 -23.95
N LEU A 15 11.30 21.94 -23.29
CA LEU A 15 11.29 20.78 -22.43
C LEU A 15 10.21 21.11 -21.39
N PHE A 16 9.00 20.62 -21.63
CA PHE A 16 7.94 20.63 -20.65
C PHE A 16 8.49 19.85 -19.46
N ASN A 17 9.00 20.57 -18.45
CA ASN A 17 9.12 20.03 -17.11
C ASN A 17 7.68 19.82 -16.65
N THR A 18 7.10 18.68 -17.01
CA THR A 18 5.94 18.17 -16.31
C THR A 18 6.45 17.90 -14.91
N ILE A 19 6.22 18.84 -14.00
CA ILE A 19 6.18 18.56 -12.57
C ILE A 19 4.94 17.68 -12.42
N ASN A 20 5.07 16.41 -12.83
CA ASN A 20 4.18 15.37 -12.38
C ASN A 20 4.42 15.35 -10.90
N ALA A 21 3.34 15.39 -10.13
CA ALA A 21 3.51 14.90 -8.79
C ALA A 21 3.65 13.37 -8.82
N HIS A 22 3.99 12.78 -7.70
CA HIS A 22 4.17 11.35 -7.60
C HIS A 22 3.60 10.94 -6.26
N TYR A 23 2.80 9.88 -6.26
CA TYR A 23 2.34 9.25 -5.04
C TYR A 23 2.45 7.74 -5.20
N GLU A 24 2.50 7.00 -4.10
CA GLU A 24 2.53 5.55 -4.13
C GLU A 24 1.49 4.98 -3.19
N LEU A 25 0.67 4.05 -3.68
CA LEU A 25 -0.27 3.31 -2.85
C LEU A 25 0.49 2.26 -2.03
N GLN A 26 0.63 2.51 -0.72
CA GLN A 26 1.41 1.69 0.19
C GLN A 26 0.60 0.56 0.83
N ALA A 27 -0.64 0.85 1.23
CA ALA A 27 -1.51 -0.11 1.89
C ALA A 27 -2.95 0.04 1.38
N PRO A 28 -3.60 -1.04 0.90
CA PRO A 28 -2.99 -2.31 0.50
C PRO A 28 -1.91 -2.13 -0.58
N PRO A 29 -0.94 -3.06 -0.73
CA PRO A 29 0.16 -2.92 -1.67
C PRO A 29 -0.33 -2.72 -3.11
N SER A 30 0.27 -1.78 -3.83
CA SER A 30 0.00 -1.59 -5.26
C SER A 30 0.46 -2.81 -6.08
N ARG A 31 -0.15 -3.01 -7.25
CA ARG A 31 0.30 -4.03 -8.22
C ARG A 31 1.72 -3.78 -8.74
N GLY A 32 2.16 -2.54 -8.68
CA GLY A 32 3.40 -2.05 -9.23
C GLY A 32 3.41 -0.52 -9.24
N PHE A 33 4.59 0.02 -9.46
CA PHE A 33 4.84 1.45 -9.52
C PHE A 33 5.89 1.71 -10.61
N GLU A 34 5.58 2.62 -11.51
CA GLU A 34 6.49 3.15 -12.51
C GLU A 34 5.99 4.54 -12.93
N ASP A 35 6.82 5.56 -12.72
CA ASP A 35 6.45 6.98 -12.83
C ASP A 35 5.87 7.36 -14.20
N SER A 36 6.41 6.78 -15.28
CA SER A 36 5.97 7.09 -16.64
C SER A 36 4.62 6.45 -17.00
N LEU A 37 4.22 5.39 -16.30
CA LEU A 37 2.98 4.67 -16.52
C LEU A 37 1.83 5.16 -15.63
N GLU A 38 2.10 5.88 -14.55
CA GLU A 38 1.08 6.38 -13.62
C GLU A 38 -0.12 7.11 -14.27
N PRO A 39 0.07 7.94 -15.33
CA PRO A 39 -1.05 8.61 -15.99
C PRO A 39 -1.96 7.68 -16.79
N ASN A 40 -1.58 6.41 -16.99
CA ASN A 40 -2.31 5.46 -17.81
C ASN A 40 -3.40 4.74 -16.99
N PRO A 41 -4.69 5.03 -17.24
CA PRO A 41 -5.76 4.33 -16.55
C PRO A 41 -5.86 2.86 -17.02
N PRO A 42 -6.49 1.99 -16.21
CA PRO A 42 -7.00 2.22 -14.86
C PRO A 42 -5.98 2.00 -13.73
N CYS A 43 -4.85 1.36 -13.95
CA CYS A 43 -3.96 0.92 -12.86
C CYS A 43 -2.52 1.40 -13.05
N GLY A 44 -2.32 2.58 -13.65
CA GLY A 44 -0.99 3.06 -13.99
C GLY A 44 -0.31 2.13 -14.98
N GLY A 45 -1.06 1.61 -15.95
CA GLY A 45 -0.60 0.58 -16.88
C GLY A 45 -0.48 -0.86 -16.33
N PHE A 46 -0.54 -1.09 -15.01
CA PHE A 46 -0.46 -2.41 -14.39
C PHE A 46 -1.81 -3.17 -14.43
N ASN A 47 -2.27 -3.50 -15.63
CA ASN A 47 -3.62 -4.01 -15.88
C ASN A 47 -3.79 -5.52 -15.62
N ILE A 48 -2.71 -6.24 -15.37
CA ILE A 48 -2.73 -7.69 -15.07
C ILE A 48 -2.84 -7.87 -13.56
N VAL A 49 -3.84 -8.62 -13.11
CA VAL A 49 -4.06 -8.96 -11.69
C VAL A 49 -2.88 -9.76 -11.16
N ASN A 50 -2.38 -9.39 -9.97
CA ASN A 50 -1.33 -10.14 -9.29
C ASN A 50 -1.90 -10.96 -8.13
N SER A 51 -2.21 -12.22 -8.40
CA SER A 51 -2.80 -13.14 -7.42
C SER A 51 -1.95 -13.36 -6.16
N SER A 52 -0.64 -13.10 -6.22
CA SER A 52 0.28 -13.27 -5.09
C SER A 52 0.27 -12.08 -4.12
N LEU A 53 -0.27 -10.93 -4.52
CA LEU A 53 -0.33 -9.70 -3.70
C LEU A 53 -1.73 -9.41 -3.13
N ILE A 54 -2.68 -10.32 -3.33
CA ILE A 54 -4.06 -10.14 -2.87
C ILE A 54 -4.08 -10.01 -1.35
N THR A 55 -4.45 -8.83 -0.86
CA THR A 55 -4.44 -8.51 0.57
C THR A 55 -5.85 -8.51 1.13
N ASN A 56 -6.03 -9.03 2.35
CA ASN A 56 -7.31 -8.96 3.04
C ASN A 56 -7.64 -7.50 3.38
N PHE A 57 -8.83 -7.03 3.03
CA PHE A 57 -9.28 -5.67 3.27
C PHE A 57 -10.70 -5.68 3.84
N PRO A 58 -10.96 -5.03 4.99
CA PRO A 58 -12.26 -5.08 5.63
C PRO A 58 -13.32 -4.31 4.84
N ILE A 59 -14.56 -4.78 4.90
CA ILE A 59 -15.67 -4.28 4.08
C ILE A 59 -16.05 -2.83 4.38
N SER A 60 -15.99 -2.36 5.64
CA SER A 60 -16.48 -1.01 5.99
C SER A 60 -15.50 -0.18 6.83
N GLN A 61 -14.56 -0.81 7.54
CA GLN A 61 -13.57 -0.12 8.39
C GLN A 61 -12.15 -0.16 7.80
N GLY A 62 -12.05 -0.14 6.47
CA GLY A 62 -10.78 -0.19 5.77
C GLY A 62 -10.03 1.12 5.82
N ILE A 63 -8.71 1.05 5.95
CA ILE A 63 -7.82 2.20 5.79
C ILE A 63 -6.88 1.91 4.63
N ALA A 64 -6.92 2.76 3.62
CA ALA A 64 -5.93 2.79 2.56
C ALA A 64 -4.90 3.90 2.84
N THR A 65 -3.63 3.65 2.56
CA THR A 65 -2.53 4.58 2.79
C THR A 65 -1.84 4.86 1.48
N ALA A 66 -1.77 6.13 1.11
CA ALA A 66 -0.96 6.62 0.00
C ALA A 66 0.19 7.47 0.56
N ASN A 67 1.37 7.32 -0.02
CA ASN A 67 2.55 8.12 0.28
C ASN A 67 2.74 9.14 -0.83
N PHE A 68 2.95 10.42 -0.50
CA PHE A 68 3.13 11.48 -1.47
C PHE A 68 4.57 11.98 -1.47
N PHE A 69 5.10 12.28 -2.65
CA PHE A 69 6.45 12.83 -2.80
C PHE A 69 6.40 14.31 -3.20
N ASP A 70 5.41 14.69 -4.00
CA ASP A 70 5.18 16.08 -4.40
C ASP A 70 3.73 16.30 -4.86
N GLY A 71 3.45 17.59 -5.11
CA GLY A 71 2.36 18.19 -5.88
C GLY A 71 0.91 18.03 -5.42
N ASP A 72 0.10 18.89 -6.03
CA ASP A 72 -1.20 19.27 -5.50
C ASP A 72 -2.31 18.54 -6.22
N GLY A 73 -3.30 18.09 -5.47
CA GLY A 73 -4.40 17.35 -6.08
C GLY A 73 -5.43 16.86 -5.08
N THR A 74 -6.25 15.92 -5.54
CA THR A 74 -7.26 15.28 -4.72
C THR A 74 -7.22 13.77 -4.94
N LEU A 75 -7.00 13.04 -3.86
CA LEU A 75 -6.97 11.59 -3.83
C LEU A 75 -8.38 11.04 -3.59
N TYR A 76 -8.72 10.01 -4.37
CA TYR A 76 -9.95 9.25 -4.28
C TYR A 76 -9.64 7.76 -4.30
N PHE A 77 -10.51 6.98 -3.68
CA PHE A 77 -10.53 5.53 -3.83
C PHE A 77 -11.82 5.06 -4.48
N TYR A 78 -11.66 4.16 -5.45
CA TYR A 78 -12.74 3.49 -6.15
C TYR A 78 -12.57 1.98 -6.04
N PHE A 79 -13.69 1.26 -6.07
CA PHE A 79 -13.69 -0.20 -6.00
C PHE A 79 -14.45 -0.82 -7.17
N ALA A 80 -13.90 -1.90 -7.72
CA ALA A 80 -14.56 -2.76 -8.70
C ALA A 80 -14.57 -4.21 -8.18
N PRO A 81 -15.75 -4.80 -7.89
CA PRO A 81 -15.85 -6.15 -7.34
C PRO A 81 -15.55 -7.29 -8.33
N ASN A 82 -15.48 -7.02 -9.63
CA ASN A 82 -15.08 -8.00 -10.64
C ASN A 82 -14.73 -7.30 -11.96
N ILE A 83 -14.20 -8.05 -12.93
CA ILE A 83 -13.76 -7.56 -14.24
C ILE A 83 -14.86 -6.88 -15.07
N ASN A 84 -16.13 -7.20 -14.81
CA ASN A 84 -17.28 -6.63 -15.53
C ASN A 84 -17.89 -5.42 -14.79
N SER A 85 -17.34 -5.06 -13.63
CA SER A 85 -17.88 -3.98 -12.80
C SER A 85 -17.20 -2.66 -13.13
N THR A 86 -17.98 -1.59 -13.06
CA THR A 86 -17.45 -0.22 -13.09
C THR A 86 -16.87 0.16 -11.73
N PHE A 87 -15.85 1.00 -11.73
CA PHE A 87 -15.29 1.58 -10.51
C PHE A 87 -16.30 2.51 -9.81
N ILE A 88 -16.60 2.23 -8.55
CA ILE A 88 -17.52 3.02 -7.70
C ILE A 88 -16.73 3.67 -6.58
N SER A 89 -16.97 4.95 -6.30
CA SER A 89 -16.27 5.66 -5.23
C SER A 89 -16.60 5.07 -3.85
N VAL A 90 -15.57 4.78 -3.07
CA VAL A 90 -15.66 4.12 -1.76
C VAL A 90 -15.04 4.93 -0.63
N SER A 91 -14.46 6.10 -0.92
CA SER A 91 -13.90 7.03 0.07
C SER A 91 -14.41 8.44 -0.13
N ASP A 92 -14.21 9.28 0.88
CA ASP A 92 -14.34 10.72 0.71
C ASP A 92 -13.08 11.31 0.07
N ALA A 93 -13.23 12.45 -0.61
CA ALA A 93 -12.15 13.14 -1.30
C ALA A 93 -11.09 13.66 -0.31
N GLN A 94 -9.81 13.38 -0.55
CA GLN A 94 -8.71 13.90 0.25
C GLN A 94 -7.95 14.94 -0.56
N LYS A 95 -8.08 16.21 -0.18
CA LYS A 95 -7.36 17.30 -0.86
C LYS A 95 -5.95 17.44 -0.28
N LEU A 96 -4.95 17.43 -1.15
CA LEU A 96 -3.55 17.66 -0.80
C LEU A 96 -3.08 18.95 -1.46
N VAL A 97 -2.39 19.79 -0.67
CA VAL A 97 -1.77 21.04 -1.11
C VAL A 97 -0.38 21.09 -0.48
N ASN A 98 0.65 21.18 -1.32
CA ASN A 98 2.06 21.12 -0.96
C ASN A 98 2.37 19.99 0.03
N PRO A 99 2.12 18.72 -0.32
CA PRO A 99 2.45 17.63 0.57
C PRO A 99 3.96 17.55 0.82
N ASP A 100 4.34 17.22 2.05
CA ASP A 100 5.74 16.97 2.38
C ASP A 100 6.22 15.69 1.69
N ILE A 101 7.51 15.61 1.34
CA ILE A 101 8.10 14.40 0.77
C ILE A 101 7.96 13.25 1.80
N GLY A 102 7.31 12.17 1.40
CA GLY A 102 7.05 11.02 2.27
C GLY A 102 5.81 11.20 3.16
N GLN A 103 4.95 12.19 2.88
CA GLN A 103 3.71 12.36 3.63
C GLN A 103 2.76 11.19 3.36
N GLN A 104 2.42 10.47 4.43
CA GLN A 104 1.38 9.44 4.37
C GLN A 104 0.00 10.05 4.60
N VAL A 105 -0.92 9.71 3.71
CA VAL A 105 -2.35 10.04 3.83
C VAL A 105 -3.12 8.75 4.02
N HIS A 106 -3.79 8.66 5.17
CA HIS A 106 -4.64 7.54 5.55
C HIS A 106 -6.10 7.88 5.23
N VAL A 107 -6.75 7.05 4.43
CA VAL A 107 -8.08 7.28 3.91
C VAL A 107 -9.00 6.16 4.35
N SER A 108 -10.13 6.53 4.97
CA SER A 108 -11.18 5.58 5.28
C SER A 108 -11.88 5.14 3.99
N VAL A 109 -11.96 3.83 3.81
CA VAL A 109 -12.56 3.18 2.65
C VAL A 109 -13.69 2.27 3.12
N ASN A 110 -14.87 2.50 2.57
CA ASN A 110 -16.04 1.67 2.81
C ASN A 110 -16.49 1.00 1.50
N LEU A 111 -16.13 -0.27 1.35
CA LEU A 111 -16.46 -1.09 0.18
C LEU A 111 -17.95 -1.44 0.10
N SER A 112 -18.70 -1.32 1.20
CA SER A 112 -20.15 -1.52 1.16
C SER A 112 -20.85 -0.50 0.25
N LYS A 113 -20.25 0.68 0.04
CA LYS A 113 -20.74 1.70 -0.92
C LYS A 113 -20.76 1.17 -2.37
N ALA A 114 -19.95 0.16 -2.67
CA ALA A 114 -19.81 -0.46 -3.99
C ALA A 114 -20.41 -1.88 -4.05
N ASN A 115 -21.32 -2.23 -3.14
CA ASN A 115 -21.96 -3.55 -3.04
C ASN A 115 -20.97 -4.71 -2.93
N ALA A 116 -19.81 -4.48 -2.28
CA ALA A 116 -18.83 -5.53 -2.05
C ALA A 116 -19.41 -6.65 -1.17
N VAL A 117 -19.01 -7.89 -1.44
CA VAL A 117 -19.46 -9.08 -0.70
C VAL A 117 -18.28 -9.69 0.05
N VAL A 118 -18.44 -10.00 1.34
CA VAL A 118 -17.40 -10.66 2.12
C VAL A 118 -17.02 -11.99 1.47
N GLY A 119 -15.71 -12.24 1.34
CA GLY A 119 -15.13 -13.41 0.68
C GLY A 119 -14.86 -13.21 -0.81
N SER A 120 -15.43 -12.18 -1.44
CA SER A 120 -15.12 -11.82 -2.83
C SER A 120 -13.76 -11.15 -2.96
N GLN A 121 -13.20 -11.19 -4.16
CA GLN A 121 -12.03 -10.41 -4.54
C GLN A 121 -12.46 -9.20 -5.35
N GLY A 122 -11.65 -8.15 -5.38
CA GLY A 122 -11.88 -6.99 -6.22
C GLY A 122 -10.65 -6.12 -6.31
N ILE A 123 -10.79 -5.02 -7.05
CA ILE A 123 -9.72 -4.08 -7.32
C ILE A 123 -10.05 -2.78 -6.59
N LEU A 124 -9.16 -2.37 -5.69
CA LEU A 124 -9.19 -1.04 -5.08
C LEU A 124 -8.25 -0.13 -5.88
N GLN A 125 -8.81 0.86 -6.55
CA GLN A 125 -8.08 1.82 -7.36
C GLN A 125 -7.93 3.13 -6.58
N SER A 126 -6.70 3.62 -6.45
CA SER A 126 -6.42 5.00 -6.06
C SER A 126 -6.35 5.87 -7.30
N VAL A 127 -6.98 7.04 -7.23
CA VAL A 127 -6.96 8.05 -8.30
C VAL A 127 -6.58 9.37 -7.67
N PHE A 128 -5.47 9.96 -8.12
CA PHE A 128 -5.04 11.28 -7.70
C PHE A 128 -5.24 12.26 -8.85
N ASN A 129 -6.25 13.12 -8.73
CA ASN A 129 -6.53 14.15 -9.73
C ASN A 129 -5.67 15.38 -9.45
N LEU A 130 -4.94 15.86 -10.46
CA LEU A 130 -4.05 17.00 -10.32
C LEU A 130 -4.83 18.31 -10.21
N SER A 131 -4.40 19.18 -9.31
CA SER A 131 -5.00 20.51 -9.11
C SER A 131 -4.87 21.40 -10.35
N THR A 132 -3.91 21.11 -11.23
CA THR A 132 -3.75 21.79 -12.53
C THR A 132 -4.84 21.42 -13.53
N GLY A 133 -5.65 20.39 -13.26
CA GLY A 133 -6.74 19.90 -14.12
C GLY A 133 -6.28 19.09 -15.33
N ASN A 134 -4.98 18.92 -15.54
CA ASN A 134 -4.40 18.32 -16.76
C ASN A 134 -4.10 16.83 -16.65
N GLY A 135 -4.69 16.11 -15.70
CA GLY A 135 -4.50 14.67 -15.61
C GLY A 135 -4.84 14.10 -14.24
N ALA A 136 -4.66 12.79 -14.16
CA ALA A 136 -4.74 12.03 -12.94
C ALA A 136 -3.76 10.87 -13.00
N TRP A 137 -3.33 10.39 -11.83
CA TRP A 137 -2.54 9.17 -11.73
C TRP A 137 -3.30 8.08 -11.02
N TYR A 138 -3.01 6.87 -11.47
CA TYR A 138 -3.78 5.70 -11.14
C TYR A 138 -2.87 4.62 -10.58
N GLN A 139 -3.26 4.04 -9.46
CA GLN A 139 -2.67 2.80 -8.96
C GLN A 139 -3.78 1.87 -8.49
N CYS A 140 -3.49 0.57 -8.50
CA CYS A 140 -4.45 -0.44 -8.10
C CYS A 140 -3.82 -1.39 -7.09
N ALA A 141 -4.62 -1.83 -6.15
CA ALA A 141 -4.34 -2.94 -5.27
C ALA A 141 -5.40 -4.03 -5.46
N ASP A 142 -4.94 -5.28 -5.51
CA ASP A 142 -5.82 -6.44 -5.53
C ASP A 142 -6.16 -6.82 -4.09
N ILE A 143 -7.46 -6.91 -3.78
CA ILE A 143 -7.92 -7.16 -2.42
C ILE A 143 -8.91 -8.31 -2.33
N LYS A 144 -8.92 -8.97 -1.19
CA LYS A 144 -9.98 -9.90 -0.77
C LYS A 144 -10.81 -9.24 0.32
N VAL A 145 -12.10 -9.07 0.07
CA VAL A 145 -13.03 -8.43 1.01
C VAL A 145 -13.23 -9.34 2.21
N THR A 146 -12.95 -8.84 3.40
CA THR A 146 -13.21 -9.54 4.66
C THR A 146 -14.33 -8.86 5.42
N GLY A 147 -14.92 -9.57 6.38
CA GLY A 147 -15.74 -8.91 7.39
C GLY A 147 -14.91 -7.90 8.17
N ASP A 148 -15.57 -6.91 8.75
CA ASP A 148 -14.88 -6.04 9.70
C ASP A 148 -14.41 -6.86 10.90
N THR A 149 -13.22 -6.58 11.39
CA THR A 149 -12.75 -7.11 12.66
C THR A 149 -13.68 -6.58 13.74
N ARG A 150 -14.64 -7.39 14.18
CA ARG A 150 -15.29 -7.15 15.48
C ARG A 150 -14.16 -7.16 16.50
N SER A 151 -13.90 -6.04 17.15
CA SER A 151 -13.18 -6.07 18.42
C SER A 151 -13.96 -7.05 19.30
N SER A 152 -13.43 -8.25 19.48
CA SER A 152 -13.98 -9.24 20.41
C SER A 152 -13.76 -8.71 21.83
N ALA A 153 -14.56 -7.72 22.23
CA ALA A 153 -14.80 -7.44 23.62
C ALA A 153 -15.71 -8.57 24.13
N ASN A 154 -15.14 -9.39 25.02
CA ASN A 154 -15.79 -10.44 25.81
C ASN A 154 -16.29 -11.68 25.05
N ASN A 155 -15.38 -12.65 24.86
CA ASN A 155 -15.75 -14.02 25.20
C ASN A 155 -14.69 -14.62 26.13
N THR A 156 -14.60 -14.06 27.34
CA THR A 156 -14.11 -14.80 28.50
C THR A 156 -15.20 -15.82 28.83
N GLN A 157 -15.17 -16.96 28.16
CA GLN A 157 -15.97 -18.11 28.58
C GLN A 157 -15.27 -18.72 29.79
N SER A 158 -15.59 -18.13 30.94
CA SER A 158 -15.22 -18.61 32.26
C SER A 158 -15.62 -20.08 32.39
N SER A 159 -14.63 -20.94 32.57
CA SER A 159 -14.85 -22.30 33.06
C SER A 159 -15.56 -22.23 34.41
N ALA A 160 -16.81 -22.66 34.45
CA ALA A 160 -17.52 -23.00 35.67
C ALA A 160 -17.95 -24.47 35.58
N ASN A 161 -17.29 -25.29 36.39
CA ASN A 161 -17.60 -26.69 36.63
C ASN A 161 -19.07 -26.88 37.04
N ASN A 162 -19.76 -27.85 36.43
CA ASN A 162 -20.65 -28.72 37.20
C ASN A 162 -20.80 -30.12 36.54
N THR A 163 -20.14 -31.06 37.18
CA THR A 163 -20.39 -32.50 37.39
C THR A 163 -21.39 -33.27 36.51
N GLN A 164 -20.89 -34.44 36.06
CA GLN A 164 -21.54 -35.77 36.05
C GLN A 164 -22.15 -36.24 34.72
N SER A 165 -21.44 -37.12 33.99
CA SER A 165 -21.85 -38.52 33.77
C SER A 165 -20.86 -39.29 32.88
N SER A 166 -20.52 -40.48 33.36
CA SER A 166 -19.57 -41.46 32.83
C SER A 166 -20.06 -42.20 31.58
N ALA A 167 -19.18 -42.49 30.61
CA ALA A 167 -19.12 -43.77 29.88
C ALA A 167 -17.96 -43.82 28.83
N ASN A 168 -16.90 -44.52 29.22
CA ASN A 168 -16.01 -45.47 28.51
C ASN A 168 -15.63 -45.37 27.01
N ASN A 169 -14.30 -45.47 26.83
CA ASN A 169 -13.50 -46.14 25.78
C ASN A 169 -13.65 -45.65 24.32
N THR A 170 -12.56 -45.29 23.63
CA THR A 170 -11.53 -46.27 23.23
C THR A 170 -10.20 -45.58 22.84
N LEU A 171 -9.11 -46.24 23.23
CA LEU A 171 -7.71 -46.07 22.83
C LEU A 171 -7.49 -45.65 21.37
N SER A 172 -6.51 -44.76 21.15
CA SER A 172 -5.24 -45.12 20.49
C SER A 172 -4.21 -43.99 20.62
N ASN A 173 -3.14 -44.29 21.39
CA ASN A 173 -1.71 -44.12 21.09
C ASN A 173 -1.29 -43.02 20.08
N ALA A 174 -0.26 -42.18 20.33
CA ALA A 174 0.96 -42.43 21.10
C ALA A 174 1.66 -41.13 21.53
N ASN A 175 2.23 -41.17 22.74
CA ASN A 175 3.58 -40.79 23.15
C ASN A 175 4.30 -39.70 22.30
N ASN A 176 4.71 -38.58 22.90
CA ASN A 176 5.96 -38.56 23.68
C ASN A 176 6.09 -37.26 24.49
N ALA A 177 6.51 -37.47 25.73
CA ALA A 177 7.25 -36.61 26.64
C ALA A 177 8.30 -35.73 25.93
N GLN A 178 8.84 -34.63 26.46
CA GLN A 178 8.73 -33.91 27.72
C GLN A 178 9.72 -32.74 27.58
N SER A 179 9.34 -31.58 28.13
CA SER A 179 10.17 -30.53 28.71
C SER A 179 11.58 -30.26 28.15
N SER A 180 11.84 -29.00 27.80
CA SER A 180 12.54 -28.05 28.70
C SER A 180 13.11 -26.88 27.90
N ALA A 181 13.08 -25.71 28.52
CA ALA A 181 13.64 -24.47 28.04
C ALA A 181 15.12 -24.61 27.64
N ASN A 182 15.48 -23.95 26.53
CA ASN A 182 16.85 -23.54 26.26
C ASN A 182 16.83 -22.09 25.81
N ILE A 183 17.25 -21.20 26.72
CA ILE A 183 17.58 -19.81 26.41
C ILE A 183 18.95 -19.82 25.76
N ILE A 184 19.03 -19.48 24.48
CA ILE A 184 20.29 -19.11 23.84
C ILE A 184 20.15 -17.65 23.40
N ASN A 185 20.93 -16.79 24.06
CA ASN A 185 21.15 -15.40 23.68
C ASN A 185 21.74 -15.36 22.27
N ALA A 186 20.95 -14.96 21.28
CA ALA A 186 21.44 -14.62 19.96
C ALA A 186 21.74 -13.12 19.92
N LEU A 187 23.03 -12.77 19.96
CA LEU A 187 23.52 -11.45 19.58
C LEU A 187 23.16 -11.21 18.11
N PRO A 188 22.60 -10.05 17.73
CA PRO A 188 22.37 -9.75 16.33
C PRO A 188 23.71 -9.56 15.62
N ASN A 189 23.91 -10.31 14.54
CA ASN A 189 25.00 -10.11 13.58
C ASN A 189 24.92 -8.68 13.03
N ILE A 190 25.82 -7.82 13.49
CA ILE A 190 25.99 -6.48 12.94
C ILE A 190 26.61 -6.63 11.55
N ASN A 191 25.81 -6.30 10.53
CA ASN A 191 26.25 -6.30 9.15
C ASN A 191 27.32 -5.20 8.97
N VAL A 192 28.55 -5.59 8.62
CA VAL A 192 29.71 -4.70 8.43
C VAL A 192 29.41 -3.55 7.45
N PHE A 193 28.45 -3.74 6.55
CA PHE A 193 27.96 -2.70 5.64
C PHE A 193 27.33 -1.51 6.36
N VAL A 194 26.62 -1.73 7.48
CA VAL A 194 25.96 -0.66 8.25
C VAL A 194 26.99 0.17 9.03
N LEU A 195 28.08 -0.47 9.48
CA LEU A 195 29.19 0.21 10.16
C LEU A 195 29.98 1.13 9.20
N LEU A 196 30.13 0.71 7.94
CA LEU A 196 30.81 1.50 6.91
C LEU A 196 30.00 2.73 6.47
N ILE A 197 28.67 2.62 6.41
CA ILE A 197 27.78 3.77 6.09
C ILE A 197 27.79 4.82 7.21
N TRP A 198 27.84 4.39 8.47
CA TRP A 198 27.98 5.29 9.62
C TRP A 198 29.33 6.02 9.66
N LEU A 199 30.43 5.35 9.29
CA LEU A 199 31.74 5.99 9.21
C LEU A 199 31.84 7.00 8.05
N PHE A 200 31.21 6.71 6.91
CA PHE A 200 31.22 7.63 5.75
C PHE A 200 30.43 8.91 6.02
N THR A 201 29.28 8.81 6.67
CA THR A 201 28.47 9.99 7.04
C THR A 201 29.16 10.88 8.08
N TYR A 202 29.87 10.29 9.04
CA TYR A 202 30.66 11.05 10.02
C TYR A 202 31.86 11.78 9.38
N PHE A 203 32.53 11.17 8.39
CA PHE A 203 33.68 11.78 7.72
C PHE A 203 33.31 12.94 6.78
N VAL A 204 32.12 12.89 6.17
CA VAL A 204 31.60 13.98 5.34
C VAL A 204 31.17 15.18 6.21
N PHE A 205 30.67 14.93 7.42
CA PHE A 205 30.23 16.01 8.31
C PHE A 205 31.39 16.78 8.96
N LEU A 206 32.53 16.12 9.24
CA LEU A 206 33.72 16.77 9.79
C LEU A 206 34.55 17.58 8.78
N ASN A 207 34.35 17.39 7.47
CA ASN A 207 35.04 18.19 6.44
C ASN A 207 34.25 19.45 6.01
N ARG A 208 33.18 19.80 6.74
CA ARG A 208 32.31 20.95 6.44
C ARG A 208 32.22 21.97 7.59
N ILE A 209 33.22 21.96 8.49
CA ILE A 209 33.53 22.99 9.48
C ILE A 209 34.97 23.45 9.20
#